data_AF-A0A971BJ20-F1
#
_entry.id   AF-A0A971BJ20-F1
#
_cell.length_a   1.000
_cell.length_b   1.000
_cell.length_c   1.000
_cell.angle_alpha   90.00
_cell.angle_beta   90.00
_cell.angle_gamma   90.00
#
_symmetry.space_group_name_H-M   'P 1'
#
loop_
_entity.id
_entity.type
_entity.pdbx_description
1 polymer ?
#
loop_
_entity_poly.entity_id
_entity_poly.type
_entity_poly.pdbx_seq_one_letter_code
_entity_poly.pdbx_strand_id
1 'polypeptide(L)' 'MFCINCGKQINDGEHICKGCGKLSAGIRDELLALSEKTADYKCEKCGGDIRAEQHYCGLCGAQTKAGA' A
#
# COMPACT_ATOMS: atom_id res chain seq x y z
N MET A 1 7.97 19.29 8.70
CA MET A 1 8.68 17.97 8.80
C MET A 1 9.84 17.89 7.79
N PHE A 2 10.74 16.90 7.83
CA PHE A 2 11.80 16.73 6.83
C PHE A 2 11.56 15.49 5.96
N CYS A 3 11.92 15.56 4.68
CA CYS A 3 11.80 14.45 3.75
C CYS A 3 12.81 13.35 4.08
N ILE A 4 12.35 12.13 4.35
CA ILE A 4 13.23 10.98 4.62
C ILE A 4 14.09 10.58 3.41
N ASN A 5 13.71 10.98 2.19
CA ASN A 5 14.40 10.59 0.96
C ASN A 5 15.50 11.57 0.56
N CYS A 6 15.36 12.86 0.86
CA CYS A 6 16.30 13.89 0.39
C CYS A 6 16.68 14.94 1.44
N GLY A 7 16.13 14.86 2.66
CA GLY A 7 16.45 15.76 3.76
C GLY A 7 15.87 17.18 3.65
N LYS A 8 15.20 17.54 2.55
CA LYS A 8 14.57 18.87 2.45
C LYS A 8 13.38 19.03 3.39
N GLN A 9 13.17 20.25 3.87
CA GLN A 9 12.00 20.62 4.65
C GLN A 9 10.72 20.48 3.80
N ILE A 10 9.72 19.83 4.38
CA ILE A 10 8.36 19.70 3.87
C ILE A 10 7.48 20.54 4.78
N ASN A 11 6.74 21.49 4.21
CA ASN A 11 5.83 22.33 4.98
C ASN A 11 4.60 21.54 5.43
N ASP A 12 3.98 21.98 6.52
CA ASP A 12 2.75 21.40 7.02
C ASP A 12 1.62 21.53 6.00
N GLY A 13 0.91 20.42 5.74
CA GLY A 13 -0.05 20.30 4.64
C GLY A 13 0.54 19.94 3.28
N GLU A 14 1.88 19.88 3.13
CA GLU A 14 2.49 19.38 1.89
C GLU A 14 2.62 17.86 1.90
N HIS A 15 1.94 17.29 0.92
CA HIS A 15 1.78 15.86 0.74
C HIS A 15 2.89 15.22 -0.12
N ILE A 16 3.55 16.05 -0.94
CA ILE A 16 4.62 15.66 -1.86
C ILE A 16 5.83 16.57 -1.61
N CYS A 17 7.02 15.98 -1.49
CA CYS A 17 8.25 16.73 -1.35
C CYS A 17 8.60 17.43 -2.67
N LYS A 18 8.60 18.76 -2.69
CA LYS A 18 9.03 19.58 -3.84
C LYS A 18 10.49 19.39 -4.25
N GLY A 19 11.32 18.82 -3.37
CA GLY A 19 12.74 18.58 -3.65
C GLY A 19 13.01 17.36 -4.53
N CYS A 20 12.26 16.27 -4.30
CA CYS A 20 12.53 14.98 -4.94
C CYS A 20 11.29 14.33 -5.56
N GLY A 21 10.11 14.96 -5.44
CA GLY A 21 8.84 14.48 -5.97
C GLY A 21 8.23 13.28 -5.24
N LYS A 22 8.84 12.81 -4.15
CA LYS A 22 8.32 11.67 -3.37
C LYS A 22 7.30 12.11 -2.33
N LEU A 23 6.36 11.21 -2.01
CA LEU A 23 5.36 11.40 -0.97
C LEU A 23 6.02 11.66 0.40
N SER A 24 5.41 12.55 1.18
CA SER A 24 5.80 12.79 2.56
C SER A 24 5.48 11.58 3.43
N ALA A 25 6.18 11.44 4.57
CA ALA A 25 5.98 10.29 5.45
C ALA A 25 4.55 10.24 6.01
N GLY A 26 3.88 11.38 6.22
CA GLY A 26 2.53 11.45 6.77
C GLY A 26 1.49 10.69 5.94
N ILE A 27 1.39 10.96 4.63
CA ILE A 27 0.47 10.21 3.77
C ILE A 27 0.90 8.78 3.58
N ARG A 28 2.22 8.52 3.55
CA ARG A 28 2.68 7.14 3.33
C ARG A 28 2.14 6.23 4.42
N ASP A 29 2.13 6.71 5.66
CA ASP A 29 1.56 6.00 6.80
C ASP A 29 0.04 5.82 6.67
N GLU A 30 -0.69 6.89 6.30
CA GLU A 30 -2.15 6.79 6.05
C GLU A 30 -2.48 5.82 4.91
N LEU A 31 -1.78 5.89 3.78
CA LEU A 31 -1.95 4.97 2.66
C LEU A 31 -1.60 3.53 3.04
N LEU A 32 -0.58 3.31 3.87
CA LEU A 32 -0.26 1.96 4.37
C LEU A 32 -1.41 1.44 5.24
N ALA A 33 -1.90 2.24 6.18
CA ALA A 33 -3.03 1.87 7.04
C ALA A 33 -4.32 1.59 6.24
N LEU A 34 -4.56 2.34 5.16
CA LEU A 34 -5.64 2.07 4.21
C LEU A 34 -5.39 0.80 3.40
N SER A 35 -4.16 0.53 2.97
CA SER A 35 -3.80 -0.65 2.18
C SER A 35 -3.95 -1.94 2.97
N GLU A 36 -3.53 -1.95 4.23
CA GLU A 36 -3.67 -3.10 5.15
C GLU A 36 -5.14 -3.47 5.38
N LYS A 37 -6.04 -2.50 5.29
CA LYS A 37 -7.49 -2.72 5.38
C LYS A 37 -8.13 -3.36 4.14
N THR A 38 -7.41 -3.50 3.03
CA THR A 38 -7.99 -4.02 1.78
C THR A 38 -7.66 -5.48 1.49
N ALA A 39 -6.70 -6.08 2.18
CA ALA A 39 -6.36 -7.49 2.00
C ALA A 39 -7.12 -8.35 3.01
N ASP A 40 -8.22 -8.96 2.56
CA ASP A 40 -9.09 -9.78 3.41
C ASP A 40 -8.47 -11.16 3.68
N TYR A 41 -7.70 -11.71 2.71
CA TYR A 41 -7.06 -13.03 2.81
C TYR A 41 -5.68 -13.07 2.14
N LYS A 42 -4.82 -14.01 2.56
CA LYS A 42 -3.56 -14.33 1.86
C LYS A 42 -3.69 -15.59 1.02
N CYS A 43 -3.00 -15.60 -0.11
CA CYS A 43 -2.94 -16.75 -1.01
C CYS A 43 -2.17 -17.89 -0.36
N GLU A 44 -2.80 -19.06 -0.24
CA GLU A 44 -2.14 -20.26 0.30
C GLU A 44 -1.00 -20.77 -0.60
N LYS A 45 -0.98 -20.39 -1.89
CA LYS A 45 0.05 -20.81 -2.85
C LYS A 45 1.30 -19.93 -2.84
N CYS A 46 1.14 -18.61 -2.80
CA CYS A 46 2.27 -17.67 -2.96
C CYS A 46 2.38 -16.63 -1.85
N GLY A 47 1.45 -16.60 -0.88
CA GLY A 47 1.41 -15.60 0.18
C GLY A 47 0.91 -14.22 -0.26
N GLY A 48 0.51 -14.07 -1.53
CA GLY A 48 0.03 -12.82 -2.10
C GLY A 48 -1.30 -12.36 -1.50
N ASP A 49 -1.50 -11.05 -1.43
CA ASP A 49 -2.72 -10.45 -0.86
C ASP A 49 -3.91 -10.61 -1.82
N ILE A 50 -5.00 -11.16 -1.31
CA ILE A 50 -6.25 -11.43 -2.03
C ILE A 50 -7.37 -10.60 -1.38
N ARG A 51 -8.17 -9.93 -2.22
CA ARG A 51 -9.39 -9.24 -1.77
C ARG A 51 -10.55 -10.22 -1.70
N ALA A 52 -11.50 -10.01 -0.79
CA ALA A 52 -12.69 -10.86 -0.65
C ALA A 52 -13.48 -11.02 -1.97
N GLU A 53 -13.48 -9.99 -2.82
CA GLU A 53 -14.12 -10.00 -4.15
C GLU A 53 -13.30 -10.69 -5.26
N GLN A 54 -12.06 -11.10 -4.99
CA GLN A 54 -11.18 -11.73 -5.98
C GLN A 54 -11.29 -13.27 -5.92
N HIS A 55 -11.78 -13.88 -7.01
CA HIS A 55 -11.87 -15.33 -7.19
C HIS A 55 -10.51 -15.97 -7.54
N TYR A 56 -9.56 -15.17 -8.00
CA TYR A 56 -8.21 -15.59 -8.42
C TYR A 56 -7.16 -14.67 -7.82
N CYS A 57 -6.01 -15.22 -7.44
CA CYS A 57 -4.88 -14.46 -6.94
C CYS A 57 -4.21 -13.69 -8.08
N GLY A 58 -4.20 -12.35 -8.01
CA GLY A 58 -3.54 -11.51 -9.03
C GLY A 58 -2.01 -11.67 -9.13
N LEU A 59 -1.37 -12.31 -8.14
CA LEU A 59 0.08 -12.53 -8.12
C LEU A 59 0.52 -13.85 -8.77
N CYS A 60 -0.23 -14.93 -8.58
CA CYS A 60 0.16 -16.26 -9.06
C CYS A 60 -0.91 -16.96 -9.91
N GLY A 61 -2.10 -16.39 -10.05
CA GLY A 61 -3.22 -16.97 -10.81
C GLY A 61 -3.95 -18.13 -10.11
N ALA A 62 -3.59 -18.49 -8.88
CA ALA A 62 -4.27 -19.56 -8.14
C ALA A 62 -5.71 -19.15 -7.77
N GLN A 63 -6.65 -20.10 -7.82
CA GLN A 63 -8.01 -19.89 -7.31
C GLN A 63 -8.00 -19.63 -5.80
N THR A 64 -8.83 -18.69 -5.37
CA THR A 64 -8.91 -18.27 -3.96
C THR A 64 -10.15 -18.90 -3.32
N LYS A 65 -10.12 -19.10 -2.00
CA LYS A 65 -11.26 -19.61 -1.23
C LYS A 65 -12.36 -18.56 -1.00
N ALA A 66 -12.17 -17.32 -1.46
CA ALA A 66 -13.11 -16.22 -1.21
C ALA A 66 -14.44 -16.35 -1.99
N GLY A 67 -14.52 -17.27 -2.96
CA GLY A 67 -15.74 -17.58 -3.73
C GLY A 67 -16.30 -18.98 -3.49
N ALA A 68 -16.06 -19.59 -2.32
CA ALA A 68 -16.57 -20.92 -1.95
C ALA A 68 -17.83 -20.85 -1.06
#